data_AF-A0A950H974-F1
#
_entry.id   AF-A0A950H974-F1
#
_cell.length_a   1.000
_cell.length_b   1.000
_cell.length_c   1.000
_cell.angle_alpha   90.00
_cell.angle_beta   90.00
_cell.angle_gamma   90.00
#
_symmetry.space_group_name_H-M   'P 1'
#
loop_
_entity.id
_entity.type
_entity.pdbx_description
1 polymer ?
#
loop_
_entity_poly.entity_id
_entity_poly.type
_entity_poly.pdbx_seq_one_letter_code
_entity_poly.pdbx_strand_id
1 'polypeptide(L)'
;MTVDQAPSARAEKELRARSSTTMADAAPAFVARPTRDTAASTIGGAAKLTDFRAPNWRLSEKGLPERSFNPGQWEQVQVDHMNGFRSLAAVGMDVWVGGAAGLLYHSPDVGLNWTRVIPATADATLADDITAIVFADHLHGNLTTARGQVWITSDAGKSWETK
;
A
#
# COMPACT_ATOMS: atom_id res chain seq x y z
N MET A 1 45.95 47.34 46.75
CA MET A 1 46.37 47.66 45.37
C MET A 1 45.13 47.74 44.52
N THR A 2 45.03 48.82 43.77
CA THR A 2 43.87 49.38 43.06
C THR A 2 43.51 48.61 41.77
N VAL A 3 42.25 48.79 41.33
CA VAL A 3 41.65 48.67 39.98
C VAL A 3 41.63 47.30 39.27
N ASP A 4 40.48 46.76 38.83
CA ASP A 4 39.51 47.18 37.78
C ASP A 4 39.84 46.55 36.41
N GLN A 5 38.77 46.29 35.64
CA GLN A 5 38.73 46.19 34.18
C GLN A 5 38.96 44.83 33.46
N ALA A 6 37.86 44.24 32.98
CA ALA A 6 37.74 43.66 31.62
C ALA A 6 37.56 44.81 30.60
N PRO A 7 37.62 44.67 29.24
CA PRO A 7 37.58 43.48 28.38
C PRO A 7 38.61 43.53 27.21
N SER A 8 38.59 42.57 26.28
CA SER A 8 39.09 42.83 24.92
C SER A 8 38.40 41.96 23.87
N ALA A 9 37.75 42.65 22.93
CA ALA A 9 37.14 42.12 21.73
C ALA A 9 38.18 41.91 20.62
N ARG A 10 38.00 40.89 19.77
CA ARG A 10 38.48 40.96 18.39
C ARG A 10 37.70 40.05 17.43
N ALA A 11 36.95 40.74 16.57
CA ALA A 11 36.77 40.51 15.12
C ALA A 11 36.07 39.24 14.61
N GLU A 12 34.86 39.52 14.12
CA GLU A 12 34.17 38.97 12.96
C GLU A 12 35.10 38.63 11.78
N LYS A 13 34.84 37.52 11.06
CA LYS A 13 34.43 37.55 9.65
C LYS A 13 34.02 36.16 9.13
N GLU A 14 32.85 36.15 8.51
CA GLU A 14 32.25 35.05 7.74
C GLU A 14 33.17 34.50 6.64
N LEU A 15 33.10 33.19 6.37
CA LEU A 15 32.98 32.71 4.99
C LEU A 15 32.33 31.32 4.90
N ARG A 16 31.38 31.27 3.98
CA ARG A 16 30.59 30.16 3.46
C ARG A 16 31.39 28.91 3.07
N ALA A 17 30.64 27.81 3.09
CA ALA A 17 30.52 26.78 2.05
C ALA A 17 30.99 25.36 2.44
N ARG A 18 29.97 24.53 2.72
CA ARG A 18 29.62 23.23 2.12
C ARG A 18 30.70 22.14 1.96
N SER A 19 30.19 20.92 2.20
CA SER A 19 30.73 19.56 1.95
C SER A 19 31.43 19.00 3.19
N SER A 20 31.11 17.82 3.74
CA SER A 20 30.86 16.55 3.05
C SER A 20 30.28 15.48 4.00
N THR A 21 29.55 14.50 3.43
CA THR A 21 29.56 13.06 3.80
C THR A 21 28.78 12.59 5.04
N THR A 22 27.70 11.81 4.82
CA THR A 22 27.61 10.33 5.03
C THR A 22 26.15 9.88 5.16
N MET A 23 25.76 8.83 4.40
CA MET A 23 24.50 8.08 4.59
C MET A 23 24.63 7.12 5.79
N ALA A 24 23.56 6.93 6.58
CA ALA A 24 23.02 5.62 6.99
C ALA A 24 21.97 5.75 8.11
N ASP A 25 20.77 5.25 7.80
CA ASP A 25 19.94 4.32 8.58
C ASP A 25 19.62 4.59 10.07
N ALA A 26 18.32 4.74 10.36
CA ALA A 26 17.66 4.31 11.60
C ALA A 26 16.14 4.59 11.52
N ALA A 27 15.34 3.57 11.21
CA ALA A 27 13.89 3.60 11.47
C ALA A 27 13.62 3.39 12.98
N PRO A 28 12.66 4.09 13.60
CA PRO A 28 12.39 3.92 15.03
C PRO A 28 11.53 2.68 15.30
N ALA A 29 11.99 1.88 16.26
CA ALA A 29 11.25 0.78 16.88
C ALA A 29 10.01 1.29 17.63
N PHE A 30 8.87 0.65 17.44
CA PHE A 30 7.71 0.81 18.33
C PHE A 30 7.36 -0.52 19.02
N VAL A 31 7.18 -0.40 20.33
CA VAL A 31 7.14 -1.46 21.34
C VAL A 31 5.93 -2.37 21.15
N ALA A 32 6.17 -3.67 20.97
CA ALA A 32 5.12 -4.70 21.00
C ALA A 32 4.63 -4.92 22.45
N ARG A 33 3.31 -4.84 22.68
CA ARG A 33 2.68 -5.27 23.94
C ARG A 33 2.38 -6.78 23.85
N PRO A 34 2.67 -7.59 24.89
CA PRO A 34 2.36 -9.00 24.86
C PRO A 34 0.91 -9.22 25.30
N THR A 35 0.13 -9.96 24.51
CA THR A 35 -1.17 -10.46 24.95
C THR A 35 -1.17 -11.98 24.96
N ARG A 36 -0.96 -12.49 26.18
CA ARG A 36 -1.39 -13.75 26.80
C ARG A 36 -1.54 -15.00 25.92
N ASP A 37 -0.66 -15.95 26.21
CA ASP A 37 -0.84 -17.38 26.01
C ASP A 37 -2.18 -17.87 26.59
N THR A 38 -3.01 -18.54 25.78
CA THR A 38 -3.86 -19.66 26.25
C THR A 38 -4.21 -20.60 25.09
N ALA A 39 -3.71 -21.83 25.21
CA ALA A 39 -4.14 -23.10 24.63
C ALA A 39 -4.13 -23.30 23.10
N ALA A 40 -3.11 -24.02 22.63
CA ALA A 40 -3.16 -24.84 21.43
C ALA A 40 -4.27 -25.89 21.57
N SER A 41 -5.34 -25.74 20.78
CA SER A 41 -6.32 -26.81 20.59
C SER A 41 -5.85 -27.66 19.42
N THR A 42 -5.51 -28.91 19.71
CA THR A 42 -5.07 -29.94 18.75
C THR A 42 -6.04 -30.01 17.57
N ILE A 43 -5.63 -29.55 16.39
CA ILE A 43 -6.40 -29.81 15.15
C ILE A 43 -6.13 -31.25 14.74
N GLY A 44 -6.91 -32.15 15.31
CA GLY A 44 -7.10 -33.49 14.77
C GLY A 44 -7.91 -33.39 13.48
N GLY A 45 -7.31 -33.86 12.38
CA GLY A 45 -7.98 -34.02 11.10
C GLY A 45 -7.40 -33.12 10.02
N ALA A 46 -6.65 -33.72 9.11
CA ALA A 46 -6.38 -33.15 7.79
C ALA A 46 -7.69 -33.06 7.00
N ALA A 47 -8.57 -32.14 7.38
CA ALA A 47 -9.61 -31.67 6.48
C ALA A 47 -8.88 -30.99 5.32
N LYS A 48 -9.06 -31.55 4.12
CA LYS A 48 -8.69 -30.86 2.88
C LYS A 48 -9.29 -29.45 2.96
N LEU A 49 -8.44 -28.43 3.05
CA LEU A 49 -8.82 -27.01 3.03
C LEU A 49 -9.30 -26.65 1.62
N THR A 50 -10.45 -27.16 1.20
CA THR A 50 -10.94 -27.02 -0.18
C THR A 50 -12.40 -26.61 -0.24
N ASP A 51 -12.78 -25.59 0.53
CA ASP A 51 -13.84 -24.67 0.08
C ASP A 51 -13.86 -23.40 0.95
N PHE A 52 -12.77 -22.61 0.94
CA PHE A 52 -12.93 -21.20 1.29
C PHE A 52 -13.72 -20.57 0.16
N ARG A 53 -15.02 -20.35 0.37
CA ARG A 53 -15.82 -19.55 -0.57
C ARG A 53 -15.25 -18.14 -0.54
N ALA A 54 -14.61 -17.74 -1.64
CA ALA A 54 -14.17 -16.38 -1.83
C ALA A 54 -15.39 -15.45 -1.65
N PRO A 55 -15.27 -14.38 -0.86
CA PRO A 55 -16.37 -13.45 -0.68
C PRO A 55 -16.67 -12.73 -2.00
N ASN A 56 -17.91 -12.26 -2.13
CA ASN A 56 -18.28 -11.33 -3.19
C ASN A 56 -17.74 -9.94 -2.86
N TRP A 57 -17.35 -9.22 -3.90
CA TRP A 57 -16.82 -7.86 -3.80
C TRP A 57 -17.59 -6.91 -4.71
N ARG A 58 -17.72 -5.66 -4.27
CA ARG A 58 -18.20 -4.56 -5.11
C ARG A 58 -17.65 -3.24 -4.60
N LEU A 59 -17.87 -2.17 -5.36
CA LEU A 59 -17.72 -0.80 -4.88
C LEU A 59 -19.09 -0.25 -4.47
N SER A 60 -19.13 0.49 -3.37
CA SER A 60 -20.29 1.30 -2.98
C SER A 60 -20.46 2.49 -3.93
N GLU A 61 -21.58 3.20 -3.83
CA GLU A 61 -21.82 4.44 -4.59
C GLU A 61 -20.77 5.53 -4.37
N LYS A 62 -20.08 5.48 -3.22
CA LYS A 62 -19.00 6.42 -2.87
C LYS A 62 -17.62 5.94 -3.35
N GLY A 63 -17.55 4.80 -4.02
CA GLY A 63 -16.31 4.19 -4.48
C GLY A 63 -15.50 3.58 -3.34
N LEU A 64 -16.16 2.97 -2.35
CA LEU A 64 -15.50 2.24 -1.26
C LEU A 64 -15.71 0.73 -1.45
N PRO A 65 -14.69 -0.11 -1.22
CA PRO A 65 -14.84 -1.54 -1.35
C PRO A 65 -15.78 -2.10 -0.29
N GLU A 66 -16.70 -2.95 -0.73
CA GLU A 66 -17.60 -3.72 0.12
C GLU A 66 -17.40 -5.21 -0.14
N ARG A 67 -17.42 -5.97 0.94
CA ARG A 67 -17.21 -7.43 0.96
C ARG A 67 -18.45 -8.11 1.51
N SER A 68 -18.79 -9.28 0.96
CA SER A 68 -19.94 -10.07 1.39
C SER A 68 -19.69 -11.56 1.33
N PHE A 69 -19.84 -12.25 2.47
CA PHE A 69 -19.80 -13.72 2.54
C PHE A 69 -21.19 -14.35 2.36
N ASN A 70 -22.25 -13.56 2.59
CA ASN A 70 -23.64 -14.00 2.52
C ASN A 70 -24.42 -13.04 1.62
N PRO A 71 -25.21 -13.53 0.64
CA PRO A 71 -25.95 -12.67 -0.27
C PRO A 71 -26.73 -11.55 0.44
N GLY A 72 -26.48 -10.31 0.03
CA GLY A 72 -27.15 -9.12 0.57
C GLY A 72 -26.58 -8.58 1.89
N GLN A 73 -25.64 -9.26 2.53
CA GLN A 73 -24.95 -8.77 3.73
C GLN A 73 -23.60 -8.17 3.33
N TRP A 74 -23.58 -6.85 3.13
CA TRP A 74 -22.38 -6.13 2.68
C TRP A 74 -21.73 -5.39 3.84
N GLU A 75 -20.43 -5.60 3.99
CA GLU A 75 -19.57 -4.92 4.95
C GLU A 75 -18.61 -4.01 4.19
N GLN A 76 -18.52 -2.74 4.57
CA GLN A 76 -17.54 -1.83 4.01
C GLN A 76 -16.15 -2.18 4.55
N VAL A 77 -15.20 -2.38 3.65
CA VAL A 77 -13.81 -2.65 3.99
C VAL A 77 -13.04 -1.35 4.02
N GLN A 78 -12.31 -1.13 5.11
CA GLN A 78 -11.47 0.05 5.25
C GLN A 78 -10.16 -0.16 4.52
N VAL A 79 -9.90 0.72 3.56
CA VAL A 79 -8.61 0.89 2.91
C VAL A 79 -8.06 2.23 3.41
N ASP A 80 -6.75 2.35 3.53
CA ASP A 80 -6.09 3.58 4.02
C ASP A 80 -6.53 4.84 3.26
N HIS A 81 -7.01 4.69 2.01
CA HIS A 81 -7.62 5.76 1.24
C HIS A 81 -9.15 5.77 1.36
N MET A 82 -9.72 6.92 1.74
CA MET A 82 -11.14 7.05 2.14
C MET A 82 -12.15 7.23 0.99
N ASN A 83 -11.70 7.38 -0.26
CA ASN A 83 -12.59 7.51 -1.43
C ASN A 83 -11.81 7.33 -2.75
N GLY A 84 -12.53 7.43 -3.87
CA GLY A 84 -11.90 7.63 -5.18
C GLY A 84 -11.51 6.35 -5.91
N PHE A 85 -11.84 5.18 -5.38
CA PHE A 85 -11.75 3.93 -6.14
C PHE A 85 -12.86 3.89 -7.19
N ARG A 86 -12.48 3.49 -8.40
CA ARG A 86 -13.34 3.42 -9.58
C ARG A 86 -13.41 2.01 -10.14
N SER A 87 -12.46 1.16 -9.79
CA SER A 87 -12.40 -0.22 -10.24
C SER A 87 -11.97 -1.16 -9.12
N LEU A 88 -12.47 -2.39 -9.17
CA LEU A 88 -12.17 -3.46 -8.24
C LEU A 88 -12.04 -4.76 -9.01
N ALA A 89 -11.04 -5.57 -8.66
CA ALA A 89 -10.90 -6.95 -9.11
C ALA A 89 -10.61 -7.85 -7.91
N ALA A 90 -11.18 -9.06 -7.90
CA ALA A 90 -10.91 -10.05 -6.87
C ALA A 90 -10.69 -11.43 -7.52
N VAL A 91 -9.61 -12.10 -7.14
CA VAL A 91 -9.28 -13.46 -7.58
C VAL A 91 -8.83 -14.27 -6.37
N GLY A 92 -9.65 -15.24 -5.97
CA GLY A 92 -9.38 -16.02 -4.75
C GLY A 92 -9.35 -15.14 -3.50
N MET A 93 -8.17 -15.01 -2.89
CA MET A 93 -7.95 -14.15 -1.72
C MET A 93 -7.43 -12.76 -2.09
N ASP A 94 -6.93 -12.60 -3.31
CA ASP A 94 -6.34 -11.36 -3.79
C ASP A 94 -7.42 -10.38 -4.20
N VAL A 95 -7.33 -9.15 -3.69
CA VAL A 95 -8.27 -8.07 -3.96
C VAL A 95 -7.48 -6.84 -4.37
N TRP A 96 -7.87 -6.26 -5.48
CA TRP A 96 -7.29 -5.06 -6.05
C TRP A 96 -8.34 -3.97 -6.14
N VAL A 97 -7.99 -2.77 -5.71
CA VAL A 97 -8.81 -1.57 -5.93
C VAL A 97 -7.96 -0.50 -6.54
N GLY A 98 -8.51 0.21 -7.51
CA GLY A 98 -7.82 1.33 -8.13
C GLY A 98 -8.75 2.45 -8.55
N GLY A 99 -8.16 3.61 -8.77
CA GLY A 99 -8.91 4.83 -8.93
C GLY A 99 -8.08 6.00 -9.42
N ALA A 100 -8.41 7.19 -8.93
CA ALA A 100 -7.86 8.44 -9.43
C ALA A 100 -6.33 8.53 -9.26
N ALA A 101 -5.65 9.23 -10.18
CA ALA A 101 -4.24 9.56 -10.09
C ALA A 101 -3.30 8.36 -9.80
N GLY A 102 -3.57 7.23 -10.43
CA GLY A 102 -2.81 5.99 -10.24
C GLY A 102 -2.92 5.35 -8.86
N LEU A 103 -3.95 5.70 -8.10
CA LEU A 103 -4.25 5.07 -6.82
C LEU A 103 -4.52 3.59 -7.05
N LEU A 104 -3.65 2.72 -6.56
CA LEU A 104 -3.80 1.27 -6.62
C LEU A 104 -3.45 0.67 -5.26
N TYR A 105 -4.30 -0.21 -4.76
CA TYR A 105 -4.05 -1.00 -3.56
C TYR A 105 -4.31 -2.47 -3.84
N HIS A 106 -3.54 -3.30 -3.14
CA HIS A 106 -3.66 -4.76 -3.15
C HIS A 106 -3.82 -5.29 -1.73
N SER A 107 -4.66 -6.29 -1.58
CA SER A 107 -4.78 -7.09 -0.39
C SER A 107 -4.67 -8.57 -0.76
N PRO A 108 -3.71 -9.32 -0.19
CA PRO A 108 -3.58 -10.76 -0.43
C PRO A 108 -4.47 -11.62 0.49
N ASP A 109 -5.27 -10.99 1.35
CA ASP A 109 -5.98 -11.63 2.45
C ASP A 109 -7.42 -11.13 2.59
N VAL A 110 -8.15 -11.11 1.47
CA VAL A 110 -9.58 -10.76 1.39
C VAL A 110 -9.92 -9.42 2.05
N GLY A 111 -9.04 -8.43 1.87
CA GLY A 111 -9.19 -7.05 2.33
C GLY A 111 -8.94 -6.85 3.82
N LEU A 112 -8.26 -7.78 4.50
CA LEU A 112 -7.87 -7.59 5.90
C LEU A 112 -6.67 -6.65 6.02
N ASN A 113 -5.68 -6.79 5.14
CA ASN A 113 -4.51 -5.93 5.05
C ASN A 113 -4.36 -5.39 3.63
N TRP A 114 -4.12 -4.08 3.52
CA TRP A 114 -3.97 -3.40 2.24
C TRP A 114 -2.57 -2.80 2.12
N THR A 115 -1.98 -2.92 0.93
CA THR A 115 -0.70 -2.30 0.60
C THR A 115 -0.89 -1.42 -0.63
N ARG A 116 -0.39 -0.19 -0.58
CA ARG A 116 -0.37 0.71 -1.74
C ARG A 116 0.66 0.20 -2.76
N VAL A 117 0.21 0.01 -3.99
CA VAL A 117 1.07 -0.36 -5.12
C VAL A 117 1.27 0.87 -5.99
N ILE A 118 2.49 1.10 -6.46
CA ILE A 118 2.82 2.20 -7.37
C ILE A 118 3.25 1.57 -8.70
N PRO A 119 2.35 1.44 -9.69
CA PRO A 119 2.72 0.90 -10.99
C PRO A 119 3.72 1.82 -11.69
N ALA A 120 4.85 1.26 -12.12
CA ALA A 120 5.89 1.98 -12.81
C ALA A 120 6.61 1.08 -13.82
N THR A 121 6.97 1.66 -14.96
CA THR A 121 7.95 1.12 -15.91
C THR A 121 9.31 1.78 -15.68
N ALA A 122 10.30 1.46 -16.52
CA ALA A 122 11.60 2.13 -16.51
C ALA A 122 11.49 3.65 -16.76
N ASP A 123 10.50 4.08 -17.55
CA ASP A 123 10.41 5.45 -18.06
C ASP A 123 9.27 6.27 -17.43
N ALA A 124 8.30 5.62 -16.79
CA ALA A 124 7.10 6.29 -16.32
C ALA A 124 6.50 5.64 -15.07
N THR A 125 5.92 6.47 -14.20
CA THR A 125 5.02 6.02 -13.13
C THR A 125 3.57 6.28 -13.57
N LEU A 126 2.67 5.33 -13.31
CA LEU A 126 1.26 5.49 -13.59
C LEU A 126 0.67 6.57 -12.69
N ALA A 127 0.32 7.70 -13.29
CA ALA A 127 -0.30 8.85 -12.62
C ALA A 127 -1.69 9.17 -13.18
N ASP A 128 -2.18 8.38 -14.13
CA ASP A 128 -3.50 8.56 -14.74
C ASP A 128 -4.58 7.81 -13.96
N ASP A 129 -5.85 8.17 -14.16
CA ASP A 129 -6.96 7.54 -13.48
C ASP A 129 -7.11 6.08 -13.96
N ILE A 130 -7.10 5.12 -13.02
CA ILE A 130 -7.37 3.72 -13.31
C ILE A 130 -8.89 3.52 -13.42
N THR A 131 -9.34 3.09 -14.59
CA THR A 131 -10.76 2.90 -14.90
C THR A 131 -11.17 1.43 -14.92
N ALA A 132 -10.25 0.52 -15.21
CA ALA A 132 -10.49 -0.91 -15.12
C ALA A 132 -9.28 -1.65 -14.56
N ILE A 133 -9.55 -2.68 -13.76
CA ILE A 133 -8.59 -3.66 -13.27
C ILE A 133 -9.14 -5.04 -13.64
N VAL A 134 -8.31 -5.87 -14.26
CA VAL A 134 -8.66 -7.25 -14.59
C VAL A 134 -7.48 -8.12 -14.22
N PHE A 135 -7.73 -9.21 -13.49
CA PHE A 135 -6.74 -10.25 -13.21
C PHE A 135 -7.28 -11.58 -13.73
N ALA A 136 -6.46 -12.29 -14.50
CA ALA A 136 -6.79 -13.62 -15.02
C ALA A 136 -6.50 -14.70 -13.97
N ASP A 137 -5.46 -14.49 -13.17
CA ASP A 137 -5.06 -15.31 -12.04
C ASP A 137 -4.34 -14.42 -10.99
N HIS A 138 -3.67 -15.02 -10.00
CA HIS A 138 -3.01 -14.26 -8.93
C HIS A 138 -1.73 -13.52 -9.37
N LEU A 139 -1.18 -13.85 -10.55
CA LEU A 139 0.07 -13.29 -11.07
C LEU A 139 -0.17 -12.33 -12.24
N HIS A 140 -1.12 -12.66 -13.12
CA HIS A 140 -1.33 -11.97 -14.39
C HIS A 140 -2.51 -11.01 -14.32
N GLY A 141 -2.23 -9.72 -14.54
CA GLY A 141 -3.25 -8.69 -14.48
C GLY A 141 -2.98 -7.49 -15.38
N ASN A 142 -4.03 -6.70 -15.57
CA ASN A 142 -4.13 -5.60 -16.52
C ASN A 142 -4.78 -4.41 -15.82
N LEU A 143 -4.21 -3.22 -15.98
CA LEU A 143 -4.83 -1.94 -15.64
C LEU A 143 -5.12 -1.18 -16.92
N THR A 144 -6.32 -0.62 -17.02
CA THR A 144 -6.67 0.34 -18.08
C THR A 144 -6.84 1.72 -17.47
N THR A 145 -6.23 2.73 -18.08
CA THR A 145 -6.36 4.11 -17.63
C THR A 145 -7.43 4.89 -18.39
N ALA A 146 -7.82 6.06 -17.88
CA ALA A 146 -8.77 6.95 -18.53
C ALA A 146 -8.31 7.42 -19.93
N ARG A 147 -6.99 7.53 -20.16
CA ARG A 147 -6.42 7.81 -21.49
C ARG A 147 -6.27 6.57 -22.39
N GLY A 148 -6.78 5.42 -21.97
CA GLY A 148 -6.75 4.17 -22.74
C GLY A 148 -5.41 3.45 -22.73
N GLN A 149 -4.46 3.84 -21.86
CA GLN A 149 -3.21 3.10 -21.70
C GLN A 149 -3.49 1.78 -20.99
N VAL A 150 -2.81 0.72 -21.42
CA VAL A 150 -2.90 -0.60 -20.79
C VAL A 150 -1.57 -0.94 -20.16
N TRP A 151 -1.60 -1.23 -18.85
CA TRP A 151 -0.47 -1.67 -18.07
C TRP A 151 -0.67 -3.13 -17.70
N ILE A 152 0.38 -3.94 -17.83
CA ILE A 152 0.33 -5.39 -17.65
C ILE A 152 1.35 -5.79 -16.60
N THR A 153 0.96 -6.73 -15.74
CA THR A 153 1.86 -7.40 -14.81
C THR A 153 1.78 -8.91 -15.00
N SER A 154 2.89 -9.61 -14.76
CA SER A 154 2.99 -11.07 -14.75
C SER A 154 3.53 -11.62 -13.42
N ASP A 155 3.71 -10.75 -12.42
CA ASP A 155 4.35 -11.07 -11.14
C ASP A 155 3.58 -10.49 -9.94
N ALA A 156 2.25 -10.42 -10.06
CA ALA A 156 1.33 -9.89 -9.04
C ALA A 156 1.56 -8.40 -8.73
N GLY A 157 1.86 -7.60 -9.75
CA GLY A 157 1.99 -6.15 -9.66
C GLY A 157 3.32 -5.67 -9.08
N LYS A 158 4.34 -6.53 -9.02
CA LYS A 158 5.70 -6.14 -8.58
C LYS A 158 6.43 -5.40 -9.69
N SER A 159 6.22 -5.80 -10.94
CA SER A 159 6.67 -5.11 -12.14
C SER A 159 5.53 -4.90 -13.12
N TRP A 160 5.66 -3.85 -13.93
CA TRP A 160 4.65 -3.43 -14.87
C TRP A 160 5.28 -3.08 -16.22
N GLU A 161 4.56 -3.40 -17.28
CA GLU A 161 4.89 -3.04 -18.66
C GLU A 161 3.70 -2.36 -19.31
N THR A 162 3.95 -1.40 -20.21
CA THR A 162 2.89 -0.76 -21.01
C THR A 162 2.78 -1.40 -22.38
N LYS A 163 1.57 -1.59 -22.87
CA LYS A 163 1.29 -2.04 -24.24
C LYS A 163 1.15 -0.90 -25.23
#